data_AF-A0A957VFC4-F1
#
_entry.id   AF-A0A957VFC4-F1
#
_cell.length_a   1.000
_cell.length_b   1.000
_cell.length_c   1.000
_cell.angle_alpha   90.00
_cell.angle_beta   90.00
_cell.angle_gamma   90.00
#
_symmetry.space_group_name_H-M   'P 1'
#
loop_
_entity.id
_entity.type
_entity.pdbx_description
1 polymer ?
#
loop_
_entity_poly.entity_id
_entity_poly.type
_entity_poly.pdbx_seq_one_letter_code
_entity_poly.pdbx_strand_id
1 'polypeptide(L)'
;MKRLFALALVLAMMVALLPAAPVFAQGADDVFCGDLSSEDCTILEDAAMADKESHEGAYDMTLDIELDGVPNAPFDTFAFTLNLSSVYRVDPDAAAELEAMSGMEIDPGDTDTVSKIVTTLINGVNTYQSLNIQFPPDVAEALGAQMGAPLPADITVNYAIVDGIGYLDLDSVAASFPEAEGLTGWVGTELAPIIEEAMAQAADNPDAQSAMAPAMMGMAGQQMAEQQKEVFQQFTSIQRLDDEVVDGADTAVFESTFDFAAFASDPAFFEIVGQQLAAMGEDAPSPADLAQIQFMMPMIAPMLFGGLDFTTTEYIDLWRPATPRWAN
;
A
#
# COMPACT_ATOMS: atom_id res chain seq x y z
N MET A 1 14.37 -23.33 -1.27
CA MET A 1 13.30 -23.52 -0.27
C MET A 1 13.30 -22.47 0.84
N LYS A 2 14.23 -22.44 1.82
CA LYS A 2 14.17 -21.45 2.92
C LYS A 2 14.15 -19.96 2.49
N ARG A 3 14.90 -19.59 1.45
CA ARG A 3 14.93 -18.21 0.91
C ARG A 3 13.68 -17.82 0.13
N LEU A 4 13.04 -18.78 -0.55
CA LEU A 4 11.78 -18.59 -1.27
C LEU A 4 10.59 -18.54 -0.31
N PHE A 5 10.62 -19.33 0.77
CA PHE A 5 9.62 -19.27 1.82
C PHE A 5 9.69 -17.94 2.59
N ALA A 6 10.89 -17.44 2.90
CA ALA A 6 11.06 -16.12 3.49
C ALA A 6 10.60 -14.99 2.56
N LEU A 7 10.92 -15.05 1.25
CA LEU A 7 10.46 -14.07 0.27
C LEU A 7 8.93 -14.10 0.09
N ALA A 8 8.33 -15.28 0.04
CA ALA A 8 6.87 -15.44 -0.05
C ALA A 8 6.16 -14.98 1.23
N LEU A 9 6.76 -15.23 2.40
CA LEU A 9 6.25 -14.75 3.68
C LEU A 9 6.33 -13.22 3.78
N VAL A 10 7.44 -12.62 3.31
CA VAL A 10 7.63 -11.16 3.27
C VAL A 10 6.74 -10.50 2.23
N LEU A 11 6.55 -11.11 1.05
CA LEU A 11 5.62 -10.62 0.04
C LEU A 11 4.18 -10.73 0.53
N ALA A 12 3.82 -11.84 1.19
CA ALA A 12 2.53 -11.99 1.85
C ALA A 12 2.36 -10.98 2.99
N MET A 13 3.42 -10.64 3.73
CA MET A 13 3.39 -9.59 4.76
C MET A 13 3.25 -8.19 4.15
N MET A 14 3.97 -7.88 3.06
CA MET A 14 3.85 -6.61 2.36
C MET A 14 2.46 -6.43 1.77
N VAL A 15 1.90 -7.48 1.15
CA VAL A 15 0.53 -7.50 0.62
C VAL A 15 -0.49 -7.42 1.75
N ALA A 16 -0.26 -8.11 2.88
CA ALA A 16 -1.10 -8.01 4.07
C ALA A 16 -0.97 -6.67 4.82
N LEU A 17 0.03 -5.84 4.49
CA LEU A 17 0.20 -4.47 5.01
C LEU A 17 -0.30 -3.37 4.05
N LEU A 18 -0.62 -3.70 2.79
CA LEU A 18 -1.37 -2.81 1.89
C LEU A 18 -2.75 -2.33 2.42
N PRO A 19 -3.53 -3.08 3.25
CA PRO A 19 -4.74 -2.55 3.89
C PRO A 19 -4.49 -1.36 4.82
N ALA A 20 -3.23 -1.03 5.16
CA ALA A 20 -2.93 0.10 6.00
C ALA A 20 -2.99 1.45 5.25
N ALA A 21 -2.96 1.45 3.91
CA ALA A 21 -3.03 2.67 3.12
C ALA A 21 -4.33 3.49 3.36
N PRO A 22 -5.54 2.91 3.35
CA PRO A 22 -6.76 3.66 3.69
C PRO A 22 -6.90 3.92 5.21
N VAL A 23 -6.38 3.04 6.07
CA VAL A 23 -6.43 3.23 7.53
C VAL A 23 -5.58 4.41 8.00
N PHE A 24 -4.52 4.73 7.27
CA PHE A 24 -3.58 5.78 7.66
C PHE A 24 -3.65 7.06 6.81
N ALA A 25 -4.47 7.12 5.77
CA ALA A 25 -4.77 8.35 5.01
C ALA A 25 -5.74 9.32 5.76
N GLN A 26 -6.08 9.03 7.02
CA GLN A 26 -7.14 9.67 7.81
C GLN A 26 -6.78 11.05 8.40
N GLY A 27 -5.88 11.80 7.76
CA GLY A 27 -5.48 13.15 8.18
C GLY A 27 -6.47 14.24 7.76
N ALA A 28 -7.70 14.24 8.29
CA ALA A 28 -8.76 15.20 7.94
C ALA A 28 -8.57 16.63 8.48
N ASP A 29 -7.40 16.99 8.99
CA ASP A 29 -7.20 18.35 9.53
C ASP A 29 -6.91 19.38 8.43
N ASP A 30 -6.65 18.94 7.18
CA ASP A 30 -6.59 19.79 5.99
C ASP A 30 -6.96 18.98 4.72
N VAL A 31 -8.23 18.96 4.35
CA VAL A 31 -8.65 18.44 3.03
C VAL A 31 -8.19 19.41 1.95
N PHE A 32 -7.47 18.91 0.94
CA PHE A 32 -7.03 19.76 -0.16
C PHE A 32 -8.20 20.02 -1.12
N CYS A 33 -8.75 21.23 -1.07
CA CYS A 33 -9.85 21.63 -1.94
C CYS A 33 -9.41 22.41 -3.20
N GLY A 34 -8.13 22.78 -3.33
CA GLY A 34 -7.63 23.55 -4.48
C GLY A 34 -8.50 24.76 -4.84
N ASP A 35 -8.98 24.79 -6.08
CA ASP A 35 -9.86 25.84 -6.64
C ASP A 35 -11.36 25.46 -6.63
N LEU A 36 -11.76 24.40 -5.90
CA LEU A 36 -13.15 23.96 -5.83
C LEU A 36 -14.07 25.02 -5.23
N SER A 37 -15.36 24.90 -5.54
CA SER A 37 -16.37 25.71 -4.88
C SER A 37 -16.45 25.37 -3.38
N SER A 38 -16.96 26.29 -2.56
CA SER A 38 -17.16 26.00 -1.12
C SER A 38 -18.11 24.83 -0.88
N GLU A 39 -19.09 24.63 -1.77
CA GLU A 39 -20.04 23.51 -1.67
C GLU A 39 -19.37 22.17 -1.97
N ASP A 40 -18.53 22.13 -3.00
CA ASP A 40 -17.74 20.95 -3.37
C ASP A 40 -16.69 20.60 -2.31
N CYS A 41 -16.02 21.61 -1.76
CA CYS A 41 -15.07 21.43 -0.68
C CYS A 41 -15.73 20.83 0.57
N THR A 42 -16.94 21.27 0.92
CA THR A 42 -17.69 20.69 2.04
C THR A 42 -18.03 19.21 1.81
N ILE A 43 -18.25 18.76 0.57
CA ILE A 43 -18.47 17.33 0.30
C ILE A 43 -17.21 16.52 0.64
N LEU A 44 -16.03 16.99 0.23
CA LEU A 44 -14.75 16.33 0.55
C LEU A 44 -14.45 16.38 2.06
N GLU A 45 -14.72 17.50 2.73
CA GLU A 45 -14.56 17.65 4.18
C GLU A 45 -15.49 16.69 4.96
N ASP A 46 -16.76 16.62 4.57
CA ASP A 46 -17.75 15.73 5.18
C ASP A 46 -17.37 14.26 4.95
N ALA A 47 -16.89 13.90 3.75
CA ALA A 47 -16.41 12.55 3.43
C ALA A 47 -15.18 12.17 4.25
N ALA A 48 -14.16 13.04 4.30
CA ALA A 48 -12.95 12.79 5.08
C ALA A 48 -13.25 12.65 6.59
N MET A 49 -14.23 13.40 7.10
CA MET A 49 -14.70 13.27 8.47
C MET A 49 -15.47 11.95 8.70
N ALA A 50 -16.31 11.53 7.76
CA ALA A 50 -17.01 10.25 7.83
C ALA A 50 -16.03 9.06 7.79
N ASP A 51 -14.99 9.15 6.96
CA ASP A 51 -13.94 8.13 6.86
C ASP A 51 -13.13 8.01 8.16
N LYS A 52 -12.84 9.11 8.86
CA LYS A 52 -12.23 9.08 10.21
C LYS A 52 -13.06 8.29 11.22
N GLU A 53 -14.39 8.43 11.16
CA GLU A 53 -15.29 7.71 12.05
C GLU A 53 -15.53 6.27 11.60
N SER A 54 -15.16 5.93 10.36
CA SER A 54 -15.31 4.59 9.83
C SER A 54 -14.15 3.69 10.26
N HIS A 55 -14.48 2.68 11.06
CA HIS A 55 -13.55 1.61 11.41
C HIS A 55 -13.77 0.36 10.57
N GLU A 56 -14.55 0.43 9.50
CA GLU A 56 -14.76 -0.69 8.58
C GLU A 56 -14.70 -0.23 7.13
N GLY A 57 -14.32 -1.13 6.25
CA GLY A 57 -14.18 -0.80 4.84
C GLY A 57 -14.07 -2.03 3.97
N ALA A 58 -14.27 -1.80 2.69
CA ALA A 58 -13.96 -2.75 1.63
C ALA A 58 -13.09 -2.03 0.61
N TYR A 59 -12.14 -2.74 0.02
CA TYR A 59 -11.40 -2.23 -1.11
C TYR A 59 -11.08 -3.35 -2.09
N ASP A 60 -11.06 -2.97 -3.36
CA ASP A 60 -10.57 -3.79 -4.45
C ASP A 60 -9.37 -3.07 -5.08
N MET A 61 -8.30 -3.80 -5.32
CA MET A 61 -7.07 -3.29 -5.91
C MET A 61 -6.68 -4.19 -7.07
N THR A 62 -6.39 -3.58 -8.22
CA THR A 62 -5.75 -4.25 -9.36
C THR A 62 -4.40 -3.59 -9.58
N LEU A 63 -3.34 -4.40 -9.61
CA LEU A 63 -1.98 -3.97 -9.87
C LEU A 63 -1.44 -4.76 -11.06
N ASP A 64 -1.29 -4.07 -12.19
CA ASP A 64 -0.63 -4.58 -13.38
C ASP A 64 0.83 -4.12 -13.37
N ILE A 65 1.76 -5.06 -13.41
CA ILE A 65 3.19 -4.79 -13.53
C ILE A 65 3.67 -5.38 -14.84
N GLU A 66 4.39 -4.57 -15.61
CA GLU A 66 5.09 -4.98 -16.83
C GLU A 66 6.50 -4.37 -16.79
N LEU A 67 7.52 -5.22 -16.89
CA LEU A 67 8.93 -4.86 -16.86
C LEU A 67 9.65 -5.47 -18.05
N ASP A 68 10.05 -4.62 -18.98
CA ASP A 68 10.80 -5.03 -20.17
C ASP A 68 12.31 -5.07 -19.93
N GLY A 69 13.00 -5.96 -20.68
CA GLY A 69 14.44 -5.92 -20.82
C GLY A 69 15.21 -6.34 -19.57
N VAL A 70 14.61 -7.21 -18.75
CA VAL A 70 15.23 -7.71 -17.51
C VAL A 70 16.52 -8.49 -17.83
N PRO A 71 17.71 -7.99 -17.43
CA PRO A 71 18.97 -8.61 -17.85
C PRO A 71 19.12 -10.03 -17.33
N ASN A 72 19.47 -10.96 -18.23
CA ASN A 72 19.63 -12.40 -17.94
C ASN A 72 18.35 -13.11 -17.49
N ALA A 73 17.17 -12.51 -17.67
CA ALA A 73 15.93 -13.22 -17.47
C ALA A 73 15.67 -14.25 -18.58
N PRO A 74 15.00 -15.37 -18.26
CA PRO A 74 14.53 -16.32 -19.26
C PRO A 74 13.28 -15.86 -20.04
N PHE A 75 12.82 -14.63 -19.81
CA PHE A 75 11.68 -13.99 -20.46
C PHE A 75 12.09 -12.59 -20.94
N ASP A 76 11.47 -12.11 -22.02
CA ASP A 76 11.75 -10.77 -22.57
C ASP A 76 11.11 -9.66 -21.71
N THR A 77 9.89 -9.95 -21.25
CA THR A 77 9.07 -9.08 -20.40
C THR A 77 8.63 -9.86 -19.17
N PHE A 78 8.87 -9.30 -17.99
CA PHE A 78 8.26 -9.79 -16.76
C PHE A 78 6.94 -9.06 -16.56
N ALA A 79 5.83 -9.78 -16.58
CA ALA A 79 4.55 -9.18 -16.25
C ALA A 79 3.76 -10.04 -15.27
N PHE A 80 2.91 -9.39 -14.47
CA PHE A 80 1.87 -10.04 -13.71
C PHE A 80 0.76 -9.04 -13.37
N THR A 81 -0.44 -9.57 -13.19
CA THR A 81 -1.58 -8.85 -12.63
C THR A 81 -1.84 -9.38 -11.23
N LEU A 82 -2.04 -8.48 -10.27
CA LEU A 82 -2.43 -8.80 -8.91
C LEU A 82 -3.80 -8.16 -8.66
N ASN A 83 -4.79 -9.00 -8.38
CA ASN A 83 -6.10 -8.57 -7.92
C ASN A 83 -6.19 -8.87 -6.42
N LEU A 84 -6.53 -7.86 -5.62
CA LEU A 84 -6.73 -7.98 -4.18
C LEU A 84 -8.12 -7.43 -3.86
N SER A 85 -8.98 -8.28 -3.33
CA SER A 85 -10.25 -7.87 -2.73
C SER A 85 -10.15 -8.03 -1.23
N SER A 86 -10.57 -7.02 -0.49
CA SER A 86 -10.46 -7.00 0.96
C SER A 86 -11.70 -6.40 1.60
N VAL A 87 -12.13 -6.99 2.71
CA VAL A 87 -12.99 -6.33 3.68
C VAL A 87 -12.26 -6.30 5.01
N TYR A 88 -12.38 -5.21 5.74
CA TYR A 88 -11.71 -5.06 7.02
C TYR A 88 -12.58 -4.31 8.03
N ARG A 89 -12.26 -4.55 9.29
CA ARG A 89 -12.76 -3.80 10.44
C ARG A 89 -11.62 -3.65 11.44
N VAL A 90 -11.34 -2.42 11.81
CA VAL A 90 -10.40 -2.04 12.86
C VAL A 90 -11.17 -1.92 14.18
N ASP A 91 -10.59 -2.42 15.26
CA ASP A 91 -11.11 -2.19 16.60
C ASP A 91 -10.88 -0.71 16.98
N PRO A 92 -11.89 0.02 17.48
CA PRO A 92 -11.75 1.43 17.83
C PRO A 92 -10.64 1.70 18.85
N ASP A 93 -10.40 0.81 19.81
CA ASP A 93 -9.34 0.97 20.80
C ASP A 93 -7.97 0.80 20.14
N ALA A 94 -7.85 -0.13 19.18
CA ALA A 94 -6.64 -0.31 18.40
C ALA A 94 -6.39 0.87 17.44
N ALA A 95 -7.44 1.42 16.83
CA ALA A 95 -7.35 2.60 15.98
C ALA A 95 -6.86 3.82 16.77
N ALA A 96 -7.45 4.07 17.94
CA ALA A 96 -7.02 5.16 18.84
C ALA A 96 -5.58 4.96 19.35
N GLU A 97 -5.17 3.72 19.61
CA GLU A 97 -3.79 3.43 20.00
C GLU A 97 -2.80 3.67 18.85
N LEU A 98 -3.14 3.25 17.62
CA LEU A 98 -2.33 3.51 16.42
C LEU A 98 -2.24 5.01 16.11
N GLU A 99 -3.33 5.77 16.27
CA GLU A 99 -3.34 7.22 16.12
C GLU A 99 -2.44 7.90 17.17
N ALA A 100 -2.48 7.44 18.42
CA ALA A 100 -1.59 7.95 19.46
C ALA A 100 -0.10 7.66 19.15
N MET A 101 0.19 6.61 18.39
CA MET A 101 1.55 6.24 17.98
C MET A 101 1.99 6.91 16.67
N SER A 102 1.08 7.33 15.79
CA SER A 102 1.42 7.91 14.47
C SER A 102 2.19 9.24 14.56
N GLY A 103 1.97 10.00 15.64
CA GLY A 103 2.69 11.24 15.97
C GLY A 103 4.05 11.03 16.62
N MET A 104 4.48 9.79 16.85
CA MET A 104 5.79 9.47 17.42
C MET A 104 6.82 9.26 16.31
N GLU A 105 8.03 9.78 16.52
CA GLU A 105 9.17 9.41 15.69
C GLU A 105 9.53 7.95 16.03
N ILE A 106 9.30 7.05 15.08
CA ILE A 106 9.61 5.63 15.24
C ILE A 106 11.10 5.45 14.95
N ASP A 107 11.91 5.24 15.99
CA ASP A 107 13.28 4.76 15.81
C ASP A 107 13.20 3.31 15.29
N PRO A 108 13.69 3.00 14.07
CA PRO A 108 13.71 1.64 13.57
C PRO A 108 14.56 0.67 14.43
N GLY A 109 15.41 1.19 15.31
CA GLY A 109 16.13 0.42 16.33
C GLY A 109 15.32 0.14 17.61
N ASP A 110 14.16 0.76 17.80
CA ASP A 110 13.26 0.53 18.93
C ASP A 110 12.30 -0.64 18.64
N THR A 111 12.82 -1.85 18.84
CA THR A 111 12.08 -3.09 18.61
C THR A 111 10.83 -3.23 19.48
N ASP A 112 10.79 -2.57 20.65
CA ASP A 112 9.64 -2.63 21.54
C ASP A 112 8.47 -1.81 20.97
N THR A 113 8.76 -0.60 20.48
CA THR A 113 7.76 0.24 19.81
C THR A 113 7.25 -0.41 18.52
N VAL A 114 8.15 -0.95 17.69
CA VAL A 114 7.76 -1.67 16.46
C VAL A 114 6.90 -2.90 16.79
N SER A 115 7.30 -3.69 17.79
CA SER A 115 6.54 -4.85 18.23
C SER A 115 5.14 -4.47 18.72
N LYS A 116 5.04 -3.38 19.48
CA LYS A 116 3.76 -2.85 19.96
C LYS A 116 2.85 -2.46 18.79
N ILE A 117 3.35 -1.69 17.82
CA ILE A 117 2.58 -1.28 16.64
C ILE A 117 2.04 -2.50 15.90
N VAL A 118 2.90 -3.49 15.64
CA VAL A 118 2.53 -4.69 14.88
C VAL A 118 1.51 -5.54 15.63
N THR A 119 1.69 -5.72 16.94
CA THR A 119 0.74 -6.49 17.76
C THR A 119 -0.60 -5.76 17.93
N THR A 120 -0.61 -4.44 18.11
CA THR A 120 -1.84 -3.62 18.12
C THR A 120 -2.57 -3.76 16.78
N LEU A 121 -1.87 -3.68 15.64
CA LEU A 121 -2.48 -3.83 14.33
C LEU A 121 -3.11 -5.22 14.14
N ILE A 122 -2.39 -6.29 14.47
CA ILE A 122 -2.84 -7.66 14.23
C ILE A 122 -3.99 -8.07 15.13
N ASN A 123 -3.97 -7.61 16.38
CA ASN A 123 -5.06 -7.90 17.32
C ASN A 123 -6.26 -6.98 17.09
N GLY A 124 -6.01 -5.77 16.55
CA GLY A 124 -7.03 -4.76 16.29
C GLY A 124 -7.72 -4.90 14.94
N VAL A 125 -7.10 -5.54 13.95
CA VAL A 125 -7.65 -5.64 12.59
C VAL A 125 -8.26 -7.02 12.36
N ASN A 126 -9.55 -7.01 12.04
CA ASN A 126 -10.24 -8.13 11.44
C ASN A 126 -10.32 -7.91 9.94
N THR A 127 -9.86 -8.86 9.13
CA THR A 127 -9.91 -8.74 7.67
C THR A 127 -10.14 -10.07 6.99
N TYR A 128 -10.84 -10.04 5.87
CA TYR A 128 -10.93 -11.15 4.91
C TYR A 128 -10.42 -10.66 3.57
N GLN A 129 -9.48 -11.39 2.99
CA GLN A 129 -8.80 -10.98 1.77
C GLN A 129 -8.78 -12.13 0.76
N SER A 130 -9.01 -11.78 -0.50
CA SER A 130 -8.82 -12.66 -1.65
C SER A 130 -7.73 -12.05 -2.52
N LEU A 131 -6.62 -12.77 -2.62
CA LEU A 131 -5.49 -12.40 -3.46
C LEU A 131 -5.48 -13.33 -4.67
N ASN A 132 -5.52 -12.75 -5.86
CA ASN A 132 -5.36 -13.46 -7.12
C ASN A 132 -4.16 -12.88 -7.88
N ILE A 133 -3.20 -13.72 -8.23
CA ILE A 133 -2.02 -13.36 -9.00
C ILE A 133 -2.08 -14.10 -10.32
N GLN A 134 -1.98 -13.34 -11.42
CA GLN A 134 -2.01 -13.84 -12.78
C GLN A 134 -0.67 -13.57 -13.45
N PHE A 135 -0.04 -14.63 -13.93
CA PHE A 135 1.18 -14.57 -14.72
C PHE A 135 0.88 -14.89 -16.18
N PRO A 136 1.53 -14.22 -17.14
CA PRO A 136 1.65 -14.71 -18.49
C PRO A 136 2.20 -16.15 -18.50
N PRO A 137 1.73 -17.03 -19.40
CA PRO A 137 2.12 -18.45 -19.40
C PRO A 137 3.63 -18.70 -19.49
N ASP A 138 4.35 -17.88 -20.25
CA ASP A 138 5.81 -17.95 -20.42
C ASP A 138 6.56 -17.53 -19.15
N VAL A 139 6.08 -16.49 -18.46
CA VAL A 139 6.61 -16.08 -17.15
C VAL A 139 6.37 -17.18 -16.10
N ALA A 140 5.16 -17.73 -16.05
CA ALA A 140 4.82 -18.82 -15.13
C ALA A 140 5.69 -20.07 -15.38
N GLU A 141 5.86 -20.47 -16.64
CA GLU A 141 6.71 -21.60 -17.02
C GLU A 141 8.17 -21.37 -16.60
N ALA A 142 8.71 -20.17 -16.88
CA ALA A 142 10.07 -19.84 -16.55
C ALA A 142 10.32 -19.81 -15.03
N LEU A 143 9.42 -19.22 -14.25
CA LEU A 143 9.49 -19.22 -12.80
C LEU A 143 9.35 -20.65 -12.23
N GLY A 144 8.43 -21.45 -12.76
CA GLY A 144 8.28 -22.84 -12.38
C GLY A 144 9.54 -23.66 -12.64
N ALA A 145 10.17 -23.48 -13.81
CA ALA A 145 11.45 -24.12 -14.13
C ALA A 145 12.56 -23.74 -13.15
N GLN A 146 12.63 -22.48 -12.72
CA GLN A 146 13.60 -22.03 -11.71
C GLN A 146 13.33 -22.61 -10.32
N MET A 147 12.05 -22.74 -9.94
CA MET A 147 11.65 -23.35 -8.67
C MET A 147 11.79 -24.88 -8.67
N GLY A 148 11.92 -25.49 -9.85
CA GLY A 148 11.95 -26.94 -10.02
C GLY A 148 10.58 -27.59 -9.81
N ALA A 149 9.50 -26.83 -9.94
CA ALA A 149 8.12 -27.28 -9.77
C ALA A 149 7.19 -26.45 -10.68
N PRO A 150 6.11 -27.03 -11.24
CA PRO A 150 5.18 -26.27 -12.07
C PRO A 150 4.58 -25.11 -11.25
N LEU A 151 4.60 -23.91 -11.81
CA LEU A 151 3.90 -22.74 -11.26
C LEU A 151 2.61 -22.53 -12.06
N PRO A 152 1.44 -22.50 -11.42
CA PRO A 152 0.20 -22.12 -12.08
C PRO A 152 0.27 -20.69 -12.60
N ALA A 153 -0.34 -20.46 -13.76
CA ALA A 153 -0.48 -19.11 -14.32
C ALA A 153 -1.48 -18.26 -13.54
N ASP A 154 -2.40 -18.90 -12.81
CA ASP A 154 -3.42 -18.25 -11.97
C ASP A 154 -3.30 -18.81 -10.57
N ILE A 155 -3.02 -17.96 -9.59
CA ILE A 155 -2.84 -18.33 -8.19
C ILE A 155 -3.81 -17.52 -7.36
N THR A 156 -4.80 -18.17 -6.78
CA THR A 156 -5.72 -17.57 -5.81
C THR A 156 -5.43 -18.08 -4.41
N VAL A 157 -5.32 -17.15 -3.47
CA VAL A 157 -5.16 -17.43 -2.04
C VAL A 157 -6.15 -16.56 -1.28
N ASN A 158 -7.05 -17.18 -0.53
CA ASN A 158 -7.87 -16.47 0.44
C ASN A 158 -7.25 -16.60 1.83
N TYR A 159 -7.21 -15.50 2.55
CA TYR A 159 -6.79 -15.48 3.94
C TYR A 159 -7.65 -14.52 4.76
N ALA A 160 -7.60 -14.68 6.07
CA ALA A 160 -8.26 -13.78 7.00
C ALA A 160 -7.38 -13.55 8.22
N ILE A 161 -7.53 -12.40 8.85
CA ILE A 161 -7.03 -12.16 10.21
C ILE A 161 -8.26 -11.90 11.06
N VAL A 162 -8.45 -12.67 12.12
CA VAL A 162 -9.55 -12.47 13.06
C VAL A 162 -9.00 -12.60 14.47
N ASP A 163 -9.14 -11.55 15.27
CA ASP A 163 -8.69 -11.49 16.66
C ASP A 163 -7.23 -11.97 16.85
N GLY A 164 -6.32 -11.53 15.97
CA GLY A 164 -4.89 -11.90 16.00
C GLY A 164 -4.54 -13.29 15.48
N ILE A 165 -5.53 -14.05 14.99
CA ILE A 165 -5.34 -15.36 14.36
C ILE A 165 -5.39 -15.20 12.84
N GLY A 166 -4.33 -15.62 12.16
CA GLY A 166 -4.26 -15.68 10.71
C GLY A 166 -4.82 -17.00 10.21
N TYR A 167 -5.81 -16.95 9.33
CA TYR A 167 -6.45 -18.09 8.71
C TYR A 167 -6.09 -18.16 7.23
N LEU A 168 -5.75 -19.36 6.76
CA LEU A 168 -5.52 -19.66 5.34
C LEU A 168 -6.62 -20.60 4.85
N ASP A 169 -7.25 -20.25 3.73
CA ASP A 169 -8.23 -21.09 3.05
C ASP A 169 -7.52 -22.14 2.20
N LEU A 170 -7.51 -23.39 2.67
CA LEU A 170 -6.84 -24.47 1.96
C LEU A 170 -7.58 -24.89 0.69
N ASP A 171 -8.89 -24.62 0.58
CA ASP A 171 -9.63 -24.90 -0.64
C ASP A 171 -9.14 -23.99 -1.78
N SER A 172 -8.85 -22.71 -1.49
CA SER A 172 -8.27 -21.76 -2.46
C SER A 172 -6.87 -22.18 -2.92
N VAL A 173 -6.05 -22.67 -1.99
CA VAL A 173 -4.71 -23.17 -2.29
C VAL A 173 -4.78 -24.44 -3.14
N ALA A 174 -5.64 -25.38 -2.79
CA ALA A 174 -5.83 -26.62 -3.55
C ALA A 174 -6.39 -26.38 -4.95
N ALA A 175 -7.20 -25.34 -5.14
CA ALA A 175 -7.69 -24.93 -6.47
C ALA A 175 -6.55 -24.43 -7.37
N SER A 176 -5.55 -23.76 -6.80
CA SER A 176 -4.40 -23.24 -7.54
C SER A 176 -3.32 -24.30 -7.75
N PHE A 177 -3.07 -25.15 -6.75
CA PHE A 177 -1.98 -26.14 -6.75
C PHE A 177 -2.53 -27.57 -6.69
N PRO A 178 -2.50 -28.33 -7.80
CA PRO A 178 -3.00 -29.70 -7.83
C PRO A 178 -2.32 -30.64 -6.81
N GLU A 179 -1.08 -30.38 -6.39
CA GLU A 179 -0.41 -31.19 -5.37
C GLU A 179 -1.00 -31.01 -3.97
N ALA A 180 -1.76 -29.94 -3.74
CA ALA A 180 -2.50 -29.67 -2.51
C ALA A 180 -3.92 -30.28 -2.53
N GLU A 181 -4.26 -31.08 -3.55
CA GLU A 181 -5.55 -31.76 -3.64
C GLU A 181 -5.84 -32.58 -2.36
N GLY A 182 -7.00 -32.34 -1.75
CA GLY A 182 -7.42 -32.98 -0.51
C GLY A 182 -7.15 -32.17 0.76
N LEU A 183 -6.45 -31.03 0.66
CA LEU A 183 -6.49 -30.01 1.69
C LEU A 183 -7.80 -29.21 1.57
N THR A 184 -8.53 -29.05 2.67
CA THR A 184 -9.84 -28.40 2.68
C THR A 184 -10.05 -27.60 3.95
N GLY A 185 -10.82 -26.53 3.87
CA GLY A 185 -11.21 -25.70 4.99
C GLY A 185 -10.14 -24.70 5.43
N TRP A 186 -10.47 -23.96 6.48
CA TRP A 186 -9.61 -22.92 7.03
C TRP A 186 -8.68 -23.47 8.10
N VAL A 187 -7.39 -23.16 7.99
CA VAL A 187 -6.39 -23.44 9.04
C VAL A 187 -5.92 -22.13 9.64
N GLY A 188 -6.04 -22.01 10.97
CA GLY A 188 -5.67 -20.83 11.74
C GLY A 188 -4.34 -21.01 12.48
N THR A 189 -3.58 -19.92 12.64
CA THR A 189 -2.39 -19.84 13.47
C THR A 189 -2.32 -18.48 14.17
N GLU A 190 -1.84 -18.44 15.41
CA GLU A 190 -1.63 -17.18 16.14
C GLU A 190 -0.47 -16.42 15.49
N LEU A 191 -0.72 -15.18 15.05
CA LEU A 191 0.28 -14.41 14.29
C LEU A 191 1.29 -13.71 15.20
N ALA A 192 0.85 -13.21 16.36
CA ALA A 192 1.71 -12.49 17.31
C ALA A 192 3.00 -13.26 17.66
N PRO A 193 2.97 -14.53 18.11
CA PRO A 193 4.20 -15.24 18.45
C PRO A 193 5.10 -15.51 17.23
N ILE A 194 4.51 -15.74 16.05
CA ILE A 194 5.28 -15.95 14.81
C ILE A 194 6.03 -14.67 14.44
N ILE A 195 5.39 -13.52 14.59
CA ILE A 195 5.95 -12.23 14.21
C ILE A 195 6.96 -11.75 15.23
N GLU A 196 6.70 -11.91 16.53
CA GLU A 196 7.70 -11.70 17.58
C GLU A 196 8.97 -12.50 17.31
N GLU A 197 8.82 -13.80 16.98
CA GLU A 197 9.96 -14.64 16.63
C GLU A 197 10.65 -14.18 15.34
N ALA A 198 9.88 -13.81 14.31
CA ALA A 198 10.44 -13.31 13.05
C ALA A 198 11.22 -11.99 13.24
N MET A 199 10.70 -11.05 14.03
CA MET A 199 11.37 -9.80 14.36
C MET A 199 12.62 -10.03 15.20
N ALA A 200 12.56 -10.92 16.20
CA ALA A 200 13.74 -11.30 16.98
C ALA A 200 14.84 -11.89 16.09
N GLN A 201 14.47 -12.78 15.17
CA GLN A 201 15.41 -13.33 14.17
C GLN A 201 15.93 -12.24 13.22
N ALA A 202 15.11 -11.26 12.87
CA ALA A 202 15.51 -10.18 11.99
C ALA A 202 16.47 -9.19 12.65
N ALA A 203 16.29 -8.89 13.94
CA ALA A 203 17.20 -8.05 14.71
C ALA A 203 18.64 -8.60 14.73
N ASP A 204 18.78 -9.93 14.75
CA ASP A 204 20.06 -10.62 14.74
C ASP A 204 20.58 -10.96 13.34
N ASN A 205 19.82 -10.65 12.28
CA ASN A 205 20.13 -11.04 10.91
C ASN A 205 20.03 -9.86 9.92
N PRO A 206 21.18 -9.35 9.42
CA PRO A 206 21.23 -8.26 8.44
C PRO A 206 20.41 -8.48 7.17
N ASP A 207 20.31 -9.74 6.71
CA ASP A 207 19.54 -10.08 5.50
C ASP A 207 18.02 -9.94 5.74
N ALA A 208 17.57 -10.26 6.96
CA ALA A 208 16.17 -10.16 7.33
C ALA A 208 15.77 -8.72 7.70
N GLN A 209 16.68 -7.96 8.32
CA GLN A 209 16.55 -6.49 8.44
C GLN A 209 16.36 -5.83 7.07
N SER A 210 17.18 -6.21 6.09
CA SER A 210 17.09 -5.69 4.73
C SER A 210 15.76 -6.04 4.04
N ALA A 211 15.16 -7.18 4.40
CA ALA A 211 13.86 -7.60 3.85
C ALA A 211 12.66 -6.86 4.47
N MET A 212 12.80 -6.32 5.69
CA MET A 212 11.77 -5.49 6.33
C MET A 212 11.91 -3.99 6.00
N ALA A 213 13.05 -3.58 5.43
CA ALA A 213 13.30 -2.19 5.04
C ALA A 213 12.19 -1.57 4.16
N PRO A 214 11.57 -2.27 3.19
CA PRO A 214 10.46 -1.72 2.39
C PRO A 214 9.22 -1.39 3.22
N ALA A 215 8.87 -2.21 4.23
CA ALA A 215 7.73 -1.96 5.09
C ALA A 215 7.98 -0.76 6.02
N MET A 216 9.19 -0.66 6.56
CA MET A 216 9.62 0.50 7.36
C MET A 216 9.68 1.78 6.50
N MET A 217 10.14 1.67 5.25
CA MET A 217 10.12 2.75 4.26
C MET A 217 8.69 3.16 3.88
N GLY A 218 7.73 2.23 3.87
CA GLY A 218 6.31 2.56 3.65
C GLY A 218 5.75 3.45 4.77
N MET A 219 5.99 3.08 6.03
CA MET A 219 5.58 3.91 7.18
C MET A 219 6.30 5.26 7.22
N ALA A 220 7.63 5.27 6.99
CA ALA A 220 8.39 6.51 6.92
C ALA A 220 7.97 7.39 5.73
N GLY A 221 7.68 6.78 4.59
CA GLY A 221 7.19 7.46 3.38
C GLY A 221 5.85 8.14 3.60
N GLN A 222 4.99 7.56 4.45
CA GLN A 222 3.73 8.17 4.82
C GLN A 222 3.89 9.34 5.80
N GLN A 223 4.75 9.19 6.82
CA GLN A 223 5.11 10.31 7.71
C GLN A 223 5.73 11.47 6.93
N MET A 224 6.53 11.15 5.92
CA MET A 224 7.10 12.12 4.99
C MET A 224 6.03 12.77 4.10
N ALA A 225 5.06 11.99 3.59
CA ALA A 225 3.95 12.53 2.82
C ALA A 225 3.13 13.54 3.63
N GLU A 226 2.89 13.28 4.92
CA GLU A 226 2.24 14.24 5.82
C GLU A 226 3.10 15.49 6.06
N GLN A 227 4.40 15.33 6.33
CA GLN A 227 5.32 16.47 6.51
C GLN A 227 5.48 17.32 5.26
N GLN A 228 5.28 16.74 4.09
CA GLN A 228 5.45 17.37 2.78
C GLN A 228 4.13 17.63 2.07
N LYS A 229 3.00 17.47 2.77
CA LYS A 229 1.65 17.62 2.24
C LYS A 229 1.49 18.96 1.51
N GLU A 230 1.94 20.05 2.12
CA GLU A 230 1.90 21.39 1.51
C GLU A 230 2.73 21.49 0.21
N VAL A 231 3.83 20.75 0.10
CA VAL A 231 4.65 20.71 -1.12
C VAL A 231 3.94 19.93 -2.20
N PHE A 232 3.41 18.74 -1.88
CA PHE A 232 2.67 17.94 -2.85
C PHE A 232 1.41 18.65 -3.36
N GLN A 233 0.67 19.33 -2.48
CA GLN A 233 -0.50 20.13 -2.83
C GLN A 233 -0.21 21.24 -3.85
N GLN A 234 1.02 21.76 -3.95
CA GLN A 234 1.38 22.77 -4.96
C GLN A 234 1.39 22.21 -6.38
N PHE A 235 1.58 20.90 -6.52
CA PHE A 235 1.62 20.19 -7.80
C PHE A 235 0.37 19.35 -8.03
N THR A 236 -0.57 19.34 -7.07
CA THR A 236 -1.87 18.70 -7.21
C THR A 236 -2.90 19.72 -7.64
N SER A 237 -3.71 19.36 -8.62
CA SER A 237 -4.96 20.06 -8.94
C SER A 237 -6.13 19.13 -8.65
N ILE A 238 -7.25 19.69 -8.22
CA ILE A 238 -8.49 18.93 -7.97
C ILE A 238 -9.65 19.61 -8.69
N GLN A 239 -10.49 18.82 -9.33
CA GLN A 239 -11.69 19.28 -10.01
C GLN A 239 -12.90 18.39 -9.72
N ARG A 240 -14.09 19.00 -9.65
CA ARG A 240 -15.37 18.30 -9.60
C ARG A 240 -15.77 17.92 -11.02
N LEU A 241 -16.03 16.64 -11.25
CA LEU A 241 -16.59 16.09 -12.48
C LEU A 241 -18.12 16.01 -12.39
N ASP A 242 -18.76 15.57 -13.47
CA ASP A 242 -20.20 15.31 -13.49
C ASP A 242 -20.55 14.19 -12.49
N ASP A 243 -21.69 14.34 -11.81
CA ASP A 243 -22.18 13.31 -10.88
C ASP A 243 -22.47 12.00 -11.62
N GLU A 244 -22.15 10.90 -10.96
CA GLU A 244 -22.37 9.55 -11.48
C GLU A 244 -23.35 8.77 -10.59
N VAL A 245 -23.83 7.65 -11.10
CA VAL A 245 -24.59 6.68 -10.31
C VAL A 245 -23.73 5.44 -10.14
N VAL A 246 -23.19 5.26 -8.93
CA VAL A 246 -22.36 4.09 -8.57
C VAL A 246 -23.18 3.22 -7.64
N ASP A 247 -23.34 1.94 -7.99
CA ASP A 247 -24.12 0.95 -7.22
C ASP A 247 -25.55 1.40 -6.81
N GLY A 248 -26.14 2.30 -7.61
CA GLY A 248 -27.49 2.81 -7.40
C GLY A 248 -27.59 3.99 -6.43
N ALA A 249 -26.47 4.55 -5.99
CA ALA A 249 -26.38 5.81 -5.25
C ALA A 249 -25.95 6.95 -6.18
N ASP A 250 -26.44 8.17 -5.91
CA ASP A 250 -25.97 9.37 -6.61
C ASP A 250 -24.63 9.79 -5.99
N THR A 251 -23.61 10.01 -6.82
CA THR A 251 -22.23 10.10 -6.38
C THR A 251 -21.57 11.35 -6.96
N ALA A 252 -20.96 12.15 -6.09
CA ALA A 252 -20.06 13.24 -6.48
C ALA A 252 -18.72 12.65 -6.91
N VAL A 253 -18.21 13.10 -8.05
CA VAL A 253 -16.94 12.59 -8.60
C VAL A 253 -15.89 13.69 -8.57
N PHE A 254 -14.76 13.41 -7.93
CA PHE A 254 -13.63 14.34 -7.86
C PHE A 254 -12.41 13.72 -8.53
N GLU A 255 -11.71 14.50 -9.34
CA GLU A 255 -10.46 14.07 -9.95
C GLU A 255 -9.32 14.95 -9.44
N SER A 256 -8.32 14.30 -8.85
CA SER A 256 -7.06 14.92 -8.46
C SER A 256 -5.99 14.53 -9.46
N THR A 257 -5.27 15.51 -10.02
CA THR A 257 -4.15 15.29 -10.96
C THR A 257 -2.86 15.82 -10.34
N PHE A 258 -1.77 15.04 -10.39
CA PHE A 258 -0.45 15.44 -9.91
C PHE A 258 0.51 15.72 -11.07
N ASP A 259 1.09 16.93 -11.12
CA ASP A 259 2.07 17.33 -12.12
C ASP A 259 3.49 16.89 -11.71
N PHE A 260 3.84 15.64 -12.06
CA PHE A 260 5.16 15.07 -11.80
C PHE A 260 6.29 15.84 -12.46
N ALA A 261 6.08 16.41 -13.65
CA ALA A 261 7.12 17.12 -14.37
C ALA A 261 7.44 18.47 -13.70
N ALA A 262 6.42 19.20 -13.25
CA ALA A 262 6.58 20.41 -12.46
C ALA A 262 7.23 20.10 -11.11
N PHE A 263 6.75 19.07 -10.40
CA PHE A 263 7.32 18.65 -9.12
C PHE A 263 8.80 18.28 -9.24
N ALA A 264 9.15 17.41 -10.20
CA ALA A 264 10.54 16.97 -10.40
C ALA A 264 11.50 18.09 -10.85
N SER A 265 10.94 19.22 -11.32
CA SER A 265 11.70 20.42 -11.68
C SER A 265 11.81 21.41 -10.52
N ASP A 266 11.09 21.20 -9.43
CA ASP A 266 11.06 22.07 -8.26
C ASP A 266 12.25 21.81 -7.32
N PRO A 267 12.84 22.85 -6.69
CA PRO A 267 13.90 22.67 -5.69
C PRO A 267 13.50 21.76 -4.53
N ALA A 268 12.23 21.74 -4.11
CA ALA A 268 11.73 20.92 -3.03
C ALA A 268 11.91 19.43 -3.33
N PHE A 269 11.72 18.99 -4.58
CA PHE A 269 11.98 17.60 -4.97
C PHE A 269 13.41 17.15 -4.62
N PHE A 270 14.41 18.01 -4.80
CA PHE A 270 15.80 17.68 -4.46
C PHE A 270 16.10 17.72 -2.98
N GLU A 271 15.36 18.52 -2.21
CA GLU A 271 15.44 18.49 -0.75
C GLU A 271 14.90 17.15 -0.23
N ILE A 272 13.75 16.71 -0.76
CA ILE A 272 13.10 15.44 -0.41
C ILE A 272 13.99 14.25 -0.79
N VAL A 273 14.44 14.21 -2.05
CA VAL A 273 15.34 13.17 -2.55
C VAL A 273 16.67 13.22 -1.81
N GLY A 274 17.19 14.41 -1.52
CA GLY A 274 18.44 14.59 -0.76
C GLY A 274 18.35 14.03 0.66
N GLN A 275 17.23 14.23 1.35
CA GLN A 275 16.96 13.64 2.67
C GLN A 275 16.92 12.11 2.59
N GLN A 276 16.27 11.55 1.57
CA GLN A 276 16.23 10.08 1.38
C GLN A 276 17.62 9.50 1.05
N LEU A 277 18.37 10.16 0.18
CA LEU A 277 19.72 9.71 -0.18
C LEU A 277 20.69 9.84 1.00
N ALA A 278 20.55 10.86 1.85
CA ALA A 278 21.33 10.97 3.08
C ALA A 278 21.09 9.80 4.05
N ALA A 279 19.87 9.23 4.06
CA ALA A 279 19.55 8.04 4.83
C ALA A 279 20.24 6.76 4.30
N MET A 280 20.78 6.77 3.08
CA MET A 280 21.53 5.64 2.50
C MET A 280 22.99 5.55 2.95
N GLY A 281 23.49 6.52 3.74
CA GLY A 281 24.83 6.45 4.33
C GLY A 281 25.96 6.53 3.31
N GLU A 282 26.91 5.59 3.34
CA GLU A 282 28.12 5.63 2.51
C GLU A 282 27.89 5.44 1.00
N ASP A 283 26.72 4.91 0.60
CA ASP A 283 26.34 4.71 -0.80
C ASP A 283 25.61 5.92 -1.41
N ALA A 284 25.42 6.99 -0.64
CA ALA A 284 24.77 8.22 -1.11
C ALA A 284 25.62 8.92 -2.20
N PRO A 285 24.99 9.45 -3.27
CA PRO A 285 25.68 10.30 -4.23
C PRO A 285 26.36 11.49 -3.53
N SER A 286 27.54 11.89 -4.02
CA SER A 286 28.25 13.00 -3.38
C SER A 286 27.45 14.30 -3.51
N PRO A 287 27.62 15.29 -2.60
CA PRO A 287 26.95 16.58 -2.72
C PRO A 287 27.20 17.29 -4.06
N ALA A 288 28.35 17.01 -4.70
CA ALA A 288 28.67 17.53 -6.02
C ALA A 288 27.86 16.87 -7.13
N ASP A 289 27.62 15.55 -7.03
CA ASP A 289 26.79 14.81 -7.99
C ASP A 289 25.33 15.24 -7.88
N LEU A 290 24.82 15.43 -6.65
CA LEU A 290 23.47 15.94 -6.40
C LEU A 290 23.27 17.35 -6.97
N ALA A 291 24.24 18.25 -6.79
CA ALA A 291 24.18 19.59 -7.37
C ALA A 291 24.18 19.56 -8.91
N GLN A 292 24.90 18.61 -9.51
CA GLN A 292 24.90 18.42 -10.96
C GLN A 292 23.55 17.90 -11.47
N ILE A 293 22.97 16.92 -10.78
CA ILE A 293 21.64 16.38 -11.09
C ILE A 293 20.59 17.49 -10.97
N GLN A 294 20.58 18.22 -9.86
CA GLN A 294 19.67 19.36 -9.63
C GLN A 294 19.76 20.41 -10.74
N PHE A 295 20.96 20.69 -11.27
CA PHE A 295 21.14 21.63 -12.38
C PHE A 295 20.57 21.11 -13.71
N MET A 296 20.68 19.81 -13.96
CA MET A 296 20.23 19.20 -15.21
C MET A 296 18.73 18.87 -15.23
N MET A 297 18.15 18.60 -14.06
CA MET A 297 16.80 18.08 -13.91
C MET A 297 15.70 18.94 -14.52
N PRO A 298 15.67 20.27 -14.38
CA PRO A 298 14.66 21.08 -15.07
C PRO A 298 14.68 20.95 -16.60
N MET A 299 15.80 20.50 -17.20
CA MET A 299 15.90 20.25 -18.64
C MET A 299 15.49 18.82 -19.03
N ILE A 300 15.72 17.83 -18.16
CA ILE A 300 15.45 16.41 -18.44
C ILE A 300 14.12 15.92 -17.87
N ALA A 301 13.58 16.55 -16.82
CA ALA A 301 12.35 16.17 -16.16
C ALA A 301 11.15 16.15 -17.12
N PRO A 302 10.93 17.14 -18.01
CA PRO A 302 9.84 17.05 -18.99
C PRO A 302 10.01 15.89 -19.98
N MET A 303 11.25 15.47 -20.27
CA MET A 303 11.52 14.33 -21.15
C MET A 303 11.33 12.98 -20.43
N LEU A 304 11.66 12.92 -19.13
CA LEU A 304 11.56 11.71 -18.32
C LEU A 304 10.14 11.48 -17.79
N PHE A 305 9.44 12.56 -17.43
CA PHE A 305 8.19 12.51 -16.67
C PHE A 305 7.02 13.20 -17.38
N GLY A 306 7.24 13.90 -18.50
CA GLY A 306 6.16 14.59 -19.21
C GLY A 306 5.14 13.66 -19.89
N GLY A 307 5.37 12.35 -19.86
CA GLY A 307 4.40 11.33 -20.25
C GLY A 307 3.80 10.55 -19.07
N LEU A 308 4.11 10.93 -17.83
CA LEU A 308 3.48 10.36 -16.65
C LEU A 308 2.24 11.17 -16.30
N ASP A 309 1.09 10.52 -16.43
CA ASP A 309 -0.18 11.03 -15.93
C ASP A 309 -0.51 10.30 -14.62
N PHE A 310 -0.66 11.06 -13.54
CA PHE A 310 -1.15 10.54 -12.28
C PHE A 310 -2.44 11.24 -11.93
N THR A 311 -3.50 10.44 -11.92
CA THR A 311 -4.86 10.87 -11.64
C THR A 311 -5.45 9.95 -10.59
N THR A 312 -6.06 10.54 -9.56
CA THR A 312 -6.90 9.84 -8.60
C THR A 312 -8.33 10.30 -8.79
N THR A 313 -9.26 9.37 -8.96
CA THR A 313 -10.69 9.68 -9.03
C THR A 313 -11.35 9.17 -7.76
N GLU A 314 -12.00 10.08 -7.04
CA GLU A 314 -12.72 9.83 -5.80
C GLU A 314 -14.23 9.92 -6.05
N TYR A 315 -14.96 8.97 -5.50
CA TYR A 315 -16.40 8.81 -5.68
C TYR A 315 -17.07 8.91 -4.30
N ILE A 316 -17.76 10.01 -4.02
CA ILE A 316 -18.39 10.29 -2.73
C ILE A 316 -19.90 10.22 -2.85
N ASP A 317 -20.52 9.30 -2.12
CA ASP A 317 -21.99 9.20 -2.06
C ASP A 317 -22.59 10.52 -1.54
N LEU A 318 -23.51 11.11 -2.32
CA LEU A 318 -24.24 12.32 -1.95
C LEU A 318 -25.36 12.04 -0.94
N TRP A 319 -25.54 10.78 -0.54
CA TRP A 319 -26.52 10.37 0.45
C TRP A 319 -26.27 11.06 1.80
N ARG A 320 -27.16 12.01 2.12
CA ARG A 320 -27.33 12.54 3.47
C ARG A 320 -28.37 11.69 4.20
N PRO A 321 -28.10 11.17 5.41
CA PRO A 321 -29.09 10.40 6.14
C PRO A 321 -30.34 11.22 6.45
N ALA A 322 -31.37 11.07 5.62
CA ALA A 322 -32.74 11.33 6.04
C ALA A 322 -33.19 10.12 6.87
N THR A 323 -32.84 10.13 8.15
CA THR A 323 -33.14 9.10 9.17
C THR A 323 -32.53 7.70 8.95
N PRO A 324 -32.03 7.04 10.01
CA PRO A 324 -31.43 5.71 9.90
C PRO A 324 -32.45 4.64 9.44
N ARG A 325 -32.04 3.77 8.50
CA ARG A 325 -32.87 2.65 7.98
C ARG A 325 -33.25 1.60 9.03
N TRP A 326 -32.65 1.60 10.22
CA TRP A 326 -33.08 0.75 11.34
C TRP A 326 -34.33 1.27 12.07
N ALA A 327 -34.91 2.39 11.62
CA ALA A 327 -36.16 2.95 12.15
C ALA A 327 -37.43 2.50 11.40
N ASN A 328 -37.41 1.37 10.67
CA ASN A 328 -38.62 0.65 10.23
C ASN A 328 -38.43 -0.87 10.28
#